data_AF-A0A4V1UT32-F1
#
_entry.id   AF-A0A4V1UT32-F1
#
_cell.length_a   1.000
_cell.length_b   1.000
_cell.length_c   1.000
_cell.angle_alpha   90.00
_cell.angle_beta   90.00
_cell.angle_gamma   90.00
#
_symmetry.space_group_name_H-M   'P 1'
#
loop_
_entity.id
_entity.type
_entity.pdbx_description
1 polymer ?
#
loop_
_entity_poly.entity_id
_entity_poly.type
_entity_poly.pdbx_seq_one_letter_code
_entity_poly.pdbx_strand_id
1 'polypeptide(L)'
;WDEPERGQVPVGWAFNPALSRRFPTGLAWTRDTAKAGDVFIAGDSGMGYLNPGYLTPPRPYSMLPSGLPAWEKLNAAEYKKWGLGVTGFVIDGYAPPMAPETLRAYARFSPNGVVAQKLPERLQLIDGVPFLRMSGDLTENPANGARQLVSYLPPAGTASFSIARTILWGPKGIREMADLAKVQRPDLEMVDPYTLFLLAKLSLKPRS
;
A
#
# COMPACT_ATOMS: atom_id res chain seq x y z
N TRP A 1 14.19 11.59 -4.99
CA TRP A 1 13.53 12.70 -4.27
C TRP A 1 13.75 14.02 -5.00
N ASP A 2 14.97 14.31 -5.45
CA ASP A 2 15.30 15.62 -6.06
C ASP A 2 14.92 15.76 -7.54
N GLU A 3 14.27 14.74 -8.12
CA GLU A 3 13.80 14.80 -9.50
C GLU A 3 12.72 15.88 -9.66
N PRO A 4 12.78 16.71 -10.72
CA PRO A 4 11.83 17.81 -10.94
C PRO A 4 10.39 17.32 -11.13
N GLU A 5 10.21 16.09 -11.61
CA GLU A 5 8.93 15.42 -11.80
C GLU A 5 8.23 15.06 -10.47
N ARG A 6 8.94 15.09 -9.33
CA ARG A 6 8.35 14.83 -8.02
C ARG A 6 7.15 15.75 -7.79
N GLY A 7 6.05 15.17 -7.33
CA GLY A 7 4.80 15.87 -7.02
C GLY A 7 3.90 16.14 -8.24
N GLN A 8 4.31 15.79 -9.46
CA GLN A 8 3.47 15.95 -10.66
C GLN A 8 2.46 14.80 -10.83
N VAL A 9 2.79 13.62 -10.32
CA VAL A 9 1.88 12.48 -10.19
C VAL A 9 1.77 12.14 -8.71
N PRO A 10 0.57 11.88 -8.17
CA PRO A 10 0.43 11.42 -6.80
C PRO A 10 1.14 10.09 -6.57
N VAL A 11 1.98 10.01 -5.54
CA VAL A 11 2.77 8.83 -5.18
C VAL A 11 2.64 8.52 -3.70
N GLY A 12 2.36 7.25 -3.38
CA GLY A 12 2.47 6.71 -2.05
C GLY A 12 3.91 6.32 -1.72
N TRP A 13 4.64 7.16 -0.98
CA TRP A 13 5.97 6.86 -0.46
C TRP A 13 5.88 5.90 0.74
N ALA A 14 6.26 4.65 0.50
CA ALA A 14 6.21 3.55 1.44
C ALA A 14 7.39 3.54 2.42
N PHE A 15 7.54 4.59 3.24
CA PHE A 15 8.61 4.64 4.24
C PHE A 15 8.33 3.72 5.42
N ASN A 16 9.34 2.95 5.80
CA ASN A 16 9.29 2.08 6.97
C ASN A 16 9.31 2.95 8.25
N PRO A 17 8.26 2.90 9.10
CA PRO A 17 8.18 3.69 10.32
C PRO A 17 9.28 3.38 11.35
N ALA A 18 9.85 2.16 11.37
CA ALA A 18 10.99 1.83 12.22
C ALA A 18 12.24 2.66 11.92
N LEU A 19 12.35 3.25 10.73
CA LEU A 19 13.44 4.18 10.42
C LEU A 19 13.47 5.36 11.38
N SER A 20 12.35 5.73 12.01
CA SER A 20 12.32 6.77 13.04
C SER A 20 13.23 6.50 14.25
N ARG A 21 13.60 5.23 14.49
CA ARG A 21 14.49 4.84 15.58
C ARG A 21 15.97 4.94 15.23
N ARG A 22 16.28 5.05 13.93
CA ARG A 22 17.66 5.10 13.42
C ARG A 22 17.98 6.40 12.71
N PHE A 23 17.01 6.97 12.01
CA PHE A 23 17.13 8.17 11.21
C PHE A 23 15.83 9.02 11.27
N PRO A 24 15.44 9.50 12.46
CA PRO A 24 14.24 10.34 12.61
C PRO A 24 14.31 11.65 11.82
N THR A 25 15.51 12.22 11.69
CA THR A 25 15.73 13.47 10.95
C THR A 25 15.41 13.33 9.46
N GLY A 26 15.67 12.17 8.85
CA GLY A 26 15.27 11.91 7.46
C GLY A 26 13.75 11.81 7.27
N LEU A 27 13.05 11.18 8.22
CA LEU A 27 11.59 11.10 8.16
C LEU A 27 10.91 12.46 8.40
N ALA A 28 11.52 13.33 9.21
CA ALA A 28 11.08 14.70 9.35
C ALA A 28 11.35 15.50 8.07
N TRP A 29 12.58 15.46 7.56
CA TRP A 29 12.97 16.18 6.34
C TRP A 29 12.11 15.83 5.12
N THR A 30 11.77 14.56 4.94
CA THR A 30 10.88 14.15 3.84
C THR A 30 9.47 14.72 3.97
N ARG A 31 8.95 14.89 5.19
CA ARG A 31 7.66 15.56 5.41
C ARG A 31 7.76 17.06 5.22
N ASP A 32 8.81 17.68 5.74
CA ASP A 32 9.03 19.13 5.63
C ASP A 32 9.24 19.58 4.18
N THR A 33 9.79 18.69 3.35
CA THR A 33 10.05 18.96 1.93
C THR A 33 9.07 18.27 0.98
N ALA A 34 7.98 17.69 1.51
CA ALA A 34 6.95 17.02 0.72
C ALA A 34 6.27 18.01 -0.22
N LYS A 35 6.06 17.61 -1.47
CA LYS A 35 5.22 18.32 -2.44
C LYS A 35 3.78 17.81 -2.36
N ALA A 36 2.83 18.50 -2.99
CA ALA A 36 1.41 18.15 -2.94
C ALA A 36 1.11 16.69 -3.39
N GLY A 37 1.87 16.14 -4.34
CA GLY A 37 1.74 14.74 -4.78
C GLY A 37 2.46 13.71 -3.92
N ASP A 38 3.19 14.12 -2.87
CA ASP A 38 3.92 13.20 -1.99
C ASP A 38 3.01 12.77 -0.82
N VAL A 39 2.60 11.50 -0.81
CA VAL A 39 1.72 10.94 0.23
C VAL A 39 2.44 9.81 0.97
N PHE A 40 2.37 9.80 2.30
CA PHE A 40 3.11 8.83 3.11
C PHE A 40 2.24 7.65 3.55
N ILE A 41 2.76 6.44 3.33
CA ILE A 41 2.14 5.17 3.71
C ILE A 41 3.19 4.28 4.37
N ALA A 42 2.76 3.26 5.12
CA ALA A 42 3.68 2.22 5.59
C ALA A 42 3.95 1.21 4.46
N GLY A 43 5.21 0.83 4.27
CA GLY A 43 5.60 -0.23 3.34
C GLY A 43 5.48 -1.65 3.91
N ASP A 44 6.10 -2.60 3.24
CA ASP A 44 6.18 -4.02 3.63
C ASP A 44 6.70 -4.20 5.08
N SER A 45 5.94 -4.74 6.05
CA SER A 45 4.49 -5.05 6.07
C SER A 45 3.76 -4.22 7.13
N GLY A 46 4.27 -3.03 7.44
CA GLY A 46 3.78 -2.12 8.47
C GLY A 46 4.94 -1.35 9.10
N MET A 47 5.12 -1.47 10.43
CA MET A 47 6.25 -0.87 11.15
C MET A 47 7.61 -1.41 10.70
N GLY A 48 7.63 -2.53 9.98
CA GLY A 48 8.82 -3.15 9.41
C GLY A 48 8.48 -4.43 8.65
N TYR A 49 9.50 -5.11 8.13
CA TYR A 49 9.32 -6.32 7.33
C TYR A 49 9.18 -7.54 8.25
N LEU A 50 8.02 -8.20 8.16
CA LEU A 50 7.82 -9.59 8.57
C LEU A 50 6.77 -10.25 7.67
N ASN A 51 6.54 -11.55 7.82
CA ASN A 51 5.42 -12.26 7.20
C ASN A 51 4.27 -12.40 8.22
N PRO A 52 3.20 -11.60 8.15
CA PRO A 52 2.16 -11.60 9.18
C PRO A 52 1.40 -12.93 9.29
N GLY A 53 1.37 -13.74 8.23
CA GLY A 53 0.81 -15.09 8.25
C GLY A 53 1.43 -16.03 9.28
N TYR A 54 2.66 -15.76 9.77
CA TYR A 54 3.31 -16.56 10.83
C TYR A 54 3.22 -15.96 12.25
N LEU A 55 2.46 -14.87 12.41
CA LEU A 55 2.26 -14.27 13.73
C LEU A 55 1.24 -15.04 14.58
N THR A 56 0.30 -15.76 13.96
CA THR A 56 -0.74 -16.53 14.64
C THR A 56 -0.46 -18.05 14.52
N PRO A 57 -1.03 -18.89 15.41
CA PRO A 57 -0.87 -20.34 15.32
C PRO A 57 -1.45 -20.93 14.02
N PRO A 58 -0.84 -21.98 13.45
CA PRO A 58 0.41 -22.60 13.89
C PRO A 58 1.64 -21.73 13.60
N ARG A 59 2.57 -21.62 14.57
CA ARG A 59 3.83 -20.87 14.44
C ARG A 59 5.00 -21.84 14.25
N PRO A 60 5.28 -22.31 13.02
CA PRO A 60 6.17 -23.46 12.80
C PRO A 60 7.62 -23.23 13.23
N TYR A 61 8.04 -21.97 13.35
CA TYR A 61 9.42 -21.60 13.68
C TYR A 61 9.59 -21.05 15.11
N SER A 62 8.53 -21.02 15.93
CA SER A 62 8.58 -20.42 17.26
C SER A 62 7.64 -21.10 18.24
N MET A 63 8.14 -21.41 19.43
CA MET A 63 7.33 -21.88 20.56
C MET A 63 6.70 -20.73 21.36
N LEU A 64 6.87 -19.48 20.93
CA LEU A 64 6.27 -18.33 21.60
C LEU A 64 4.77 -18.22 21.29
N PRO A 65 3.98 -17.60 22.18
CA PRO A 65 2.58 -17.24 21.89
C PRO A 65 2.45 -16.38 20.64
N SER A 66 1.21 -16.18 20.15
CA SER A 66 0.96 -15.30 19.00
C SER A 66 1.71 -13.97 19.10
N GLY A 67 2.43 -13.61 18.04
CA GLY A 67 3.12 -12.33 17.92
C GLY A 67 2.18 -11.17 17.56
N LEU A 68 0.93 -11.48 17.19
CA LEU A 68 -0.03 -10.50 16.69
C LEU A 68 -0.30 -9.34 17.66
N PRO A 69 -0.50 -9.55 18.98
CA PRO A 69 -0.76 -8.45 19.91
C PRO A 69 0.43 -7.47 20.01
N ALA A 70 1.66 -8.00 20.01
CA ALA A 70 2.87 -7.18 20.03
C ALA A 70 3.02 -6.39 18.72
N TRP A 71 2.73 -7.04 17.58
CA TRP A 71 2.78 -6.41 16.27
C TRP A 71 1.75 -5.29 16.13
N GLU A 72 0.51 -5.53 16.53
CA GLU A 72 -0.57 -4.54 16.50
C GLU A 72 -0.22 -3.32 17.37
N LYS A 73 0.21 -3.55 18.61
CA LYS A 73 0.61 -2.46 19.52
C LYS A 73 1.73 -1.60 18.93
N LEU A 74 2.71 -2.24 18.30
CA LEU A 74 3.86 -1.58 17.69
C LEU A 74 3.44 -0.72 16.48
N ASN A 75 2.59 -1.27 15.60
CA ASN A 75 2.08 -0.53 14.45
C ASN A 75 1.20 0.64 14.89
N ALA A 76 0.23 0.41 15.79
CA ALA A 76 -0.66 1.47 16.26
C ALA A 76 0.11 2.68 16.84
N ALA A 77 1.17 2.42 17.61
CA ALA A 77 2.00 3.48 18.17
C ALA A 77 2.75 4.30 17.09
N GLU A 78 3.43 3.63 16.16
CA GLU A 78 4.22 4.31 15.12
C GLU A 78 3.32 4.99 14.07
N TYR A 79 2.19 4.38 13.71
CA TYR A 79 1.23 4.95 12.76
C TYR A 79 0.63 6.22 13.31
N LYS A 80 0.22 6.22 14.58
CA LYS A 80 -0.25 7.42 15.28
C LYS A 80 0.82 8.51 15.32
N LYS A 81 2.07 8.15 15.64
CA LYS A 81 3.20 9.11 15.71
C LYS A 81 3.46 9.80 14.36
N TRP A 82 3.33 9.06 13.26
CA TRP A 82 3.71 9.52 11.92
C TRP A 82 2.53 9.89 11.02
N GLY A 83 1.30 9.87 11.56
CA GLY A 83 0.07 10.19 10.83
C GLY A 83 -0.23 9.22 9.68
N LEU A 84 0.12 7.94 9.85
CA LEU A 84 -0.10 6.92 8.82
C LEU A 84 -1.46 6.26 9.01
N GLY A 85 -2.22 6.14 7.94
CA GLY A 85 -3.51 5.44 7.92
C GLY A 85 -3.59 4.31 6.89
N VAL A 86 -2.57 4.16 6.05
CA VAL A 86 -2.51 3.14 4.99
C VAL A 86 -1.28 2.24 5.16
N THR A 87 -1.51 0.94 5.03
CA THR A 87 -0.46 -0.07 4.83
C THR A 87 -0.41 -0.37 3.34
N GLY A 88 0.58 0.18 2.67
CA GLY A 88 0.71 0.16 1.21
C GLY A 88 1.11 -1.18 0.62
N PHE A 89 1.63 -2.10 1.43
CA PHE A 89 1.89 -3.46 1.02
C PHE A 89 2.09 -4.39 2.22
N VAL A 90 1.49 -5.56 2.17
CA VAL A 90 1.81 -6.72 3.02
C VAL A 90 2.29 -7.85 2.11
N ILE A 91 3.54 -8.24 2.33
CA ILE A 91 4.17 -9.38 1.68
C ILE A 91 4.25 -10.53 2.68
N ASP A 92 3.71 -11.68 2.29
CA ASP A 92 3.67 -12.88 3.12
C ASP A 92 4.68 -13.94 2.66
N GLY A 93 5.39 -13.75 1.55
CA GLY A 93 6.40 -14.70 1.06
C GLY A 93 5.88 -16.14 1.02
N TYR A 94 6.55 -17.04 1.73
CA TYR A 94 6.13 -18.45 1.91
C TYR A 94 5.20 -18.70 3.10
N ALA A 95 4.82 -17.67 3.87
CA ALA A 95 3.84 -17.79 4.95
C ALA A 95 2.45 -18.09 4.40
N PRO A 96 1.56 -18.72 5.19
CA PRO A 96 0.16 -18.83 4.82
C PRO A 96 -0.47 -17.43 4.63
N PRO A 97 -1.62 -17.32 3.94
CA PRO A 97 -2.42 -16.11 3.99
C PRO A 97 -2.69 -15.67 5.43
N MET A 98 -2.76 -14.36 5.66
CA MET A 98 -3.11 -13.82 6.97
C MET A 98 -4.44 -14.42 7.48
N ALA A 99 -4.41 -14.93 8.71
CA ALA A 99 -5.63 -15.38 9.40
C ALA A 99 -6.61 -14.21 9.60
N PRO A 100 -7.93 -14.46 9.74
CA PRO A 100 -8.94 -13.42 9.90
C PRO A 100 -8.63 -12.42 11.02
N GLU A 101 -8.12 -12.86 12.17
CA GLU A 101 -7.73 -12.00 13.28
C GLU A 101 -6.55 -11.08 12.94
N THR A 102 -5.62 -11.54 12.10
CA THR A 102 -4.51 -10.72 11.60
C THR A 102 -5.05 -9.63 10.67
N LEU A 103 -5.93 -9.98 9.73
CA LEU A 103 -6.59 -8.98 8.86
C LEU A 103 -7.34 -7.92 9.68
N ARG A 104 -8.09 -8.33 10.71
CA ARG A 104 -8.78 -7.39 11.62
C ARG A 104 -7.81 -6.51 12.41
N ALA A 105 -6.64 -7.03 12.81
CA ALA A 105 -5.61 -6.21 13.46
C ALA A 105 -5.11 -5.10 12.53
N TYR A 106 -4.83 -5.43 11.26
CA TYR A 106 -4.48 -4.44 10.25
C TYR A 106 -5.59 -3.39 10.07
N ALA A 107 -6.86 -3.79 10.05
CA ALA A 107 -7.98 -2.85 9.96
C ALA A 107 -8.01 -1.85 11.14
N ARG A 108 -7.57 -2.25 12.34
CA ARG A 108 -7.55 -1.38 13.52
C ARG A 108 -6.44 -0.33 13.50
N PHE A 109 -5.23 -0.67 13.05
CA PHE A 109 -4.11 0.28 13.01
C PHE A 109 -3.93 0.97 11.66
N SER A 110 -4.60 0.50 10.61
CA SER A 110 -4.52 1.02 9.24
C SER A 110 -5.91 1.38 8.70
N PRO A 111 -6.57 2.37 9.30
CA PRO A 111 -8.01 2.60 9.13
C PRO A 111 -8.41 3.08 7.73
N ASN A 112 -7.47 3.58 6.93
CA ASN A 112 -7.75 4.09 5.59
C ASN A 112 -7.60 3.03 4.51
N GLY A 113 -6.78 2.00 4.71
CA GLY A 113 -6.73 0.87 3.78
C GLY A 113 -5.46 0.03 3.87
N VAL A 114 -5.56 -1.19 3.34
CA VAL A 114 -4.48 -2.18 3.38
C VAL A 114 -4.34 -2.84 2.02
N VAL A 115 -3.11 -2.88 1.51
CA VAL A 115 -2.78 -3.69 0.34
C VAL A 115 -2.10 -4.96 0.82
N ALA A 116 -2.53 -6.13 0.33
CA ALA A 116 -1.90 -7.40 0.68
C ALA A 116 -1.81 -8.35 -0.52
N GLN A 117 -0.77 -9.19 -0.54
CA GLN A 117 -0.54 -10.14 -1.61
C GLN A 117 -1.58 -11.28 -1.60
N LYS A 118 -1.91 -11.79 -0.41
CA LYS A 118 -2.76 -12.98 -0.22
C LYS A 118 -4.19 -12.63 0.22
N LEU A 119 -4.80 -11.76 -0.59
CA LEU A 119 -6.25 -11.53 -0.77
C LEU A 119 -7.09 -12.80 -0.99
N PRO A 120 -8.28 -13.08 -0.43
CA PRO A 120 -9.24 -13.97 -1.10
C PRO A 120 -9.99 -13.26 -2.25
N GLU A 121 -10.38 -12.00 -2.05
CA GLU A 121 -10.96 -11.16 -3.10
C GLU A 121 -9.98 -10.09 -3.59
N ARG A 122 -10.24 -9.51 -4.76
CA ARG A 122 -9.46 -8.35 -5.26
C ARG A 122 -9.69 -7.12 -4.39
N LEU A 123 -10.93 -6.87 -3.98
CA LEU A 123 -11.32 -5.74 -3.16
C LEU A 123 -12.39 -6.22 -2.18
N GLN A 124 -12.17 -6.01 -0.88
CA GLN A 124 -13.09 -6.44 0.18
C GLN A 124 -13.07 -5.48 1.38
N LEU A 125 -14.11 -5.52 2.21
CA LEU A 125 -14.12 -4.82 3.50
C LEU A 125 -13.79 -5.79 4.63
N ILE A 126 -12.84 -5.41 5.48
CA ILE A 126 -12.59 -6.04 6.78
C ILE A 126 -12.87 -4.99 7.85
N ASP A 127 -13.86 -5.23 8.71
CA ASP A 127 -14.29 -4.29 9.75
C ASP A 127 -14.52 -2.85 9.23
N GLY A 128 -15.06 -2.74 8.00
CA GLY A 128 -15.35 -1.46 7.35
C GLY A 128 -14.13 -0.74 6.74
N VAL A 129 -12.95 -1.34 6.77
CA VAL A 129 -11.72 -0.86 6.12
C VAL A 129 -11.54 -1.56 4.77
N PRO A 130 -11.21 -0.83 3.69
CA PRO A 130 -10.98 -1.42 2.38
C PRO A 130 -9.62 -2.13 2.30
N PHE A 131 -9.66 -3.37 1.84
CA PHE A 131 -8.49 -4.19 1.59
C PHE A 131 -8.41 -4.47 0.08
N LEU A 132 -7.26 -4.17 -0.53
CA LEU A 132 -7.02 -4.35 -1.95
C LEU A 132 -5.92 -5.39 -2.17
N ARG A 133 -6.16 -6.37 -3.03
CA ARG A 133 -5.12 -7.32 -3.45
C ARG A 133 -4.12 -6.56 -4.34
N MET A 134 -2.83 -6.69 -4.02
CA MET A 134 -1.77 -6.10 -4.84
C MET A 134 -1.91 -6.57 -6.30
N SER A 135 -1.88 -5.64 -7.26
CA SER A 135 -1.99 -5.97 -8.68
C SER A 135 -0.68 -6.55 -9.24
N GLY A 136 0.45 -5.99 -8.82
CA GLY A 136 1.77 -6.56 -9.10
C GLY A 136 2.93 -5.61 -8.84
N ASP A 137 4.13 -6.11 -9.14
CA ASP A 137 5.38 -5.35 -9.11
C ASP A 137 5.75 -4.91 -10.53
N LEU A 138 6.07 -3.63 -10.68
CA LEU A 138 6.56 -3.01 -11.90
C LEU A 138 8.09 -2.86 -11.78
N THR A 139 8.84 -3.75 -12.45
CA THR A 139 10.28 -3.93 -12.22
C THR A 139 11.16 -3.44 -13.36
N GLU A 140 10.61 -3.26 -14.56
CA GLU A 140 11.38 -2.99 -15.77
C GLU A 140 11.50 -1.48 -16.06
N ASN A 141 11.01 -1.04 -17.22
CA ASN A 141 11.01 0.35 -17.66
C ASN A 141 9.57 0.93 -17.67
N PRO A 142 9.42 2.27 -17.72
CA PRO A 142 8.12 2.94 -17.71
C PRO A 142 7.12 2.43 -18.76
N ALA A 143 7.57 2.13 -19.98
CA ALA A 143 6.70 1.65 -21.05
C ALA A 143 6.14 0.24 -20.79
N ASN A 144 6.97 -0.67 -20.28
CA ASN A 144 6.51 -1.99 -19.84
C ASN A 144 5.59 -1.88 -18.62
N GLY A 145 5.93 -1.03 -17.64
CA GLY A 145 5.08 -0.79 -16.48
C GLY A 145 3.71 -0.21 -16.86
N ALA A 146 3.63 0.66 -17.86
CA ALA A 146 2.36 1.21 -18.35
C ALA A 146 1.47 0.13 -18.95
N ARG A 147 2.04 -0.73 -19.82
CA ARG A 147 1.32 -1.89 -20.38
C ARG A 147 0.83 -2.85 -19.30
N GLN A 148 1.69 -3.13 -18.32
CA GLN A 148 1.37 -4.01 -17.20
C GLN A 148 0.29 -3.42 -16.29
N LEU A 149 0.34 -2.13 -16.00
CA LEU A 149 -0.69 -1.45 -15.22
C LEU A 149 -2.05 -1.49 -15.93
N VAL A 150 -2.08 -1.22 -17.23
CA VAL A 150 -3.30 -1.27 -18.05
C VAL A 150 -3.87 -2.68 -18.12
N SER A 151 -3.04 -3.72 -18.18
CA SER A 151 -3.51 -5.11 -18.21
C SER A 151 -4.20 -5.57 -16.92
N TYR A 152 -3.97 -4.86 -15.80
CA TYR A 152 -4.69 -5.10 -14.54
C TYR A 152 -6.10 -4.51 -14.51
N LEU A 153 -6.47 -3.67 -15.48
CA LEU A 153 -7.75 -2.99 -15.49
C LEU A 153 -8.77 -3.76 -16.33
N PRO A 154 -10.04 -3.84 -15.89
CA PRO A 154 -11.13 -4.34 -16.71
C PRO A 154 -11.39 -3.38 -17.90
N PRO A 155 -12.31 -3.76 -18.82
CA PRO A 155 -12.77 -2.87 -19.88
C PRO A 155 -13.21 -1.50 -19.36
N ALA A 156 -13.01 -0.49 -20.19
CA ALA A 156 -13.40 0.89 -19.89
C ALA A 156 -14.87 1.01 -19.49
N GLY A 157 -15.18 1.94 -18.59
CA GLY A 157 -16.53 2.15 -18.05
C GLY A 157 -16.90 1.27 -16.85
N THR A 158 -16.09 0.26 -16.51
CA THR A 158 -16.25 -0.49 -15.25
C THR A 158 -15.40 0.16 -14.16
N ALA A 159 -16.05 0.65 -13.09
CA ALA A 159 -15.34 1.16 -11.92
C ALA A 159 -14.45 0.07 -11.32
N SER A 160 -13.15 0.35 -11.24
CA SER A 160 -12.17 -0.61 -10.75
C SER A 160 -11.00 0.10 -10.09
N PHE A 161 -10.36 -0.60 -9.16
CA PHE A 161 -9.29 -0.08 -8.35
C PHE A 161 -8.12 -1.05 -8.43
N SER A 162 -6.94 -0.51 -8.71
CA SER A 162 -5.70 -1.26 -8.83
C SER A 162 -4.61 -0.47 -8.14
N ILE A 163 -3.65 -1.18 -7.58
CA ILE A 163 -2.42 -0.60 -7.03
C ILE A 163 -1.27 -1.54 -7.36
N ALA A 164 -0.16 -0.94 -7.77
CA ALA A 164 1.06 -1.65 -8.11
C ALA A 164 2.24 -0.97 -7.41
N ARG A 165 3.29 -1.73 -7.18
CA ARG A 165 4.54 -1.22 -6.59
C ARG A 165 5.58 -1.06 -7.69
N THR A 166 6.21 0.10 -7.76
CA THR A 166 7.38 0.30 -8.62
C THR A 166 8.64 -0.09 -7.89
N ILE A 167 9.52 -0.86 -8.53
CA ILE A 167 10.78 -1.33 -7.92
C ILE A 167 11.94 -0.50 -8.47
N LEU A 168 12.59 0.26 -7.59
CA LEU A 168 13.76 1.10 -7.91
C LEU A 168 13.49 2.22 -8.93
N TRP A 169 12.27 2.75 -8.97
CA TRP A 169 11.92 3.85 -9.87
C TRP A 169 11.87 5.20 -9.13
N GLY A 170 12.38 6.25 -9.80
CA GLY A 170 12.22 7.63 -9.37
C GLY A 170 10.95 8.28 -9.92
N PRO A 171 10.58 9.48 -9.42
CA PRO A 171 9.46 10.29 -9.93
C PRO A 171 9.36 10.41 -11.46
N LYS A 172 10.47 10.57 -12.18
CA LYS A 172 10.51 10.64 -13.64
C LYS A 172 9.97 9.38 -14.29
N GLY A 173 10.42 8.21 -13.84
CA GLY A 173 9.95 6.93 -14.36
C GLY A 173 8.47 6.69 -14.06
N ILE A 174 8.01 7.09 -12.88
CA ILE A 174 6.59 7.02 -12.50
C ILE A 174 5.75 7.95 -13.39
N ARG A 175 6.23 9.17 -13.63
CA ARG A 175 5.57 10.16 -14.49
C ARG A 175 5.43 9.65 -15.93
N GLU A 176 6.53 9.18 -16.52
CA GLU A 176 6.54 8.63 -17.87
C GLU A 176 5.57 7.44 -17.99
N MET A 177 5.56 6.55 -17.01
CA MET A 177 4.63 5.42 -16.97
C MET A 177 3.18 5.89 -16.91
N ALA A 178 2.88 6.88 -16.07
CA ALA A 178 1.53 7.43 -15.94
C ALA A 178 1.03 8.06 -17.25
N ASP A 179 1.87 8.85 -17.92
CA ASP A 179 1.53 9.45 -19.22
C ASP A 179 1.27 8.36 -20.28
N LEU A 180 2.14 7.35 -20.37
CA LEU A 180 1.98 6.22 -21.31
C LEU A 180 0.75 5.36 -21.01
N ALA A 181 0.38 5.20 -19.75
CA ALA A 181 -0.83 4.48 -19.35
C ALA A 181 -2.09 5.29 -19.71
N LYS A 182 -2.08 6.61 -19.50
CA LYS A 182 -3.19 7.51 -19.84
C LYS A 182 -3.47 7.58 -21.34
N VAL A 183 -2.43 7.48 -22.19
CA VAL A 183 -2.60 7.38 -23.65
C VAL A 183 -3.38 6.11 -24.04
N GLN A 184 -3.08 4.97 -23.40
CA GLN A 184 -3.75 3.69 -23.66
C GLN A 184 -5.15 3.62 -23.02
N ARG A 185 -5.33 4.28 -21.87
CA ARG A 185 -6.57 4.34 -21.09
C ARG A 185 -6.87 5.78 -20.70
N PRO A 186 -7.51 6.58 -21.59
CA PRO A 186 -7.85 7.97 -21.27
C PRO A 186 -8.77 8.13 -20.05
N ASP A 187 -9.51 7.07 -19.68
CA ASP A 187 -10.38 6.98 -18.50
C ASP A 187 -9.64 6.61 -17.19
N LEU A 188 -8.35 6.28 -17.25
CA LEU A 188 -7.52 5.96 -16.08
C LEU A 188 -7.17 7.23 -15.31
N GLU A 189 -7.42 7.27 -14.01
CA GLU A 189 -6.95 8.36 -13.14
C GLU A 189 -5.90 7.86 -12.14
N MET A 190 -4.77 8.56 -12.09
CA MET A 190 -3.74 8.33 -11.08
C MET A 190 -4.09 9.14 -9.84
N VAL A 191 -4.31 8.46 -8.72
CA VAL A 191 -4.65 9.08 -7.44
C VAL A 191 -3.74 8.55 -6.33
N ASP A 192 -3.62 9.30 -5.25
CA ASP A 192 -2.87 8.83 -4.08
C ASP A 192 -3.58 7.64 -3.39
N PRO A 193 -2.86 6.85 -2.57
CA PRO A 193 -3.44 5.69 -1.92
C PRO A 193 -4.66 5.99 -1.03
N TYR A 194 -4.73 7.14 -0.34
CA TYR A 194 -5.88 7.44 0.53
C TYR A 194 -7.12 7.75 -0.32
N THR A 195 -6.96 8.50 -1.41
CA THR A 195 -8.04 8.73 -2.38
C THR A 195 -8.48 7.42 -3.03
N LEU A 196 -7.54 6.56 -3.46
CA LEU A 196 -7.83 5.24 -4.01
C LEU A 196 -8.71 4.42 -3.07
N PHE A 197 -8.31 4.31 -1.79
CA PHE A 197 -9.03 3.52 -0.81
C PHE A 197 -10.37 4.14 -0.42
N LEU A 198 -10.48 5.46 -0.36
CA LEU A 198 -11.76 6.13 -0.12
C LEU A 198 -12.77 5.78 -1.22
N LEU A 199 -12.37 5.89 -2.49
CA LEU A 199 -13.22 5.55 -3.63
C LEU A 199 -13.57 4.07 -3.65
N ALA A 200 -12.60 3.19 -3.39
CA ALA A 200 -12.82 1.74 -3.31
C ALA A 200 -13.78 1.36 -2.17
N LYS A 201 -13.70 2.05 -1.03
CA LYS A 201 -14.65 1.86 0.07
C LYS A 201 -16.06 2.29 -0.32
N LEU A 202 -16.19 3.44 -1.01
CA LEU A 202 -17.48 3.95 -1.46
C LEU A 202 -18.13 3.04 -2.51
N SER A 203 -17.34 2.39 -3.39
CA SER A 203 -17.88 1.48 -4.40
C SER A 203 -18.45 0.18 -3.83
N LEU A 204 -18.04 -0.23 -2.64
CA LEU A 204 -18.54 -1.42 -1.95
C LEU A 204 -19.77 -1.14 -1.08
N LYS A 205 -20.07 0.13 -0.78
CA LYS A 205 -21.26 0.50 -0.03
C LYS A 205 -22.48 0.45 -0.94
N PRO A 206 -23.63 -0.08 -0.48
CA PRO A 206 -24.88 0.07 -1.20
C PRO A 206 -25.14 1.55 -1.48
N ARG A 207 -25.55 1.89 -2.70
CA ARG A 207 -26.06 3.23 -2.99
C ARG A 207 -27.37 3.38 -2.21
N SER A 208 -27.40 4.29 -1.24
CA SER A 208 -28.61 4.71 -0.52
C SER A 208 -29.56 5.45 -1.44
#